data_AF-A0A2D7M9L9-F1
#
_entry.id   AF-A0A2D7M9L9-F1
#
_cell.length_a   1.000
_cell.length_b   1.000
_cell.length_c   1.000
_cell.angle_alpha   90.00
_cell.angle_beta   90.00
_cell.angle_gamma   90.00
#
_symmetry.space_group_name_H-M   'P 1'
#
loop_
_entity.id
_entity.type
_entity.pdbx_description
1 polymer ?
#
loop_
_entity_poly.entity_id
_entity_poly.type
_entity_poly.pdbx_seq_one_letter_code
_entity_poly.pdbx_strand_id
1 'polypeptide(L)'
;MPQIKKSKEKIEALPKISYAEQMNLYELDETLLILHLDNAHTDEDSVICFVKQDVMNMGIPTWPIDTLISISLMEAVLMGF
;
A
#
# COMPACT_ATOMS: atom_id res chain seq x y z
N MET A 1 18.31 46.28 8.85
CA MET A 1 17.45 45.17 9.32
C MET A 1 18.27 43.90 9.25
N PRO A 2 18.43 43.13 10.34
CA PRO A 2 19.18 41.88 10.29
C PRO A 2 18.30 40.79 9.66
N GLN A 3 18.84 40.08 8.67
CA GLN A 3 18.15 38.98 7.99
C GLN A 3 18.25 37.72 8.84
N ILE A 4 17.13 37.28 9.43
CA ILE A 4 17.04 36.03 10.18
C ILE A 4 17.20 34.87 9.18
N LYS A 5 18.35 34.20 9.20
CA LYS A 5 18.56 32.96 8.45
C LYS A 5 17.72 31.85 9.09
N LYS A 6 16.59 31.52 8.47
CA LYS A 6 15.81 30.33 8.83
C LYS A 6 16.64 29.09 8.44
N SER A 7 17.21 28.39 9.41
CA SER A 7 17.83 27.08 9.17
C SER A 7 16.71 26.13 8.74
N LYS A 8 16.79 25.63 7.51
CA LYS A 8 15.87 24.62 6.99
C LYS A 8 16.18 23.31 7.71
N GLU A 9 15.41 22.99 8.74
CA GLU A 9 15.47 21.66 9.36
C GLU A 9 15.20 20.62 8.27
N LYS A 10 16.14 19.69 8.11
CA LYS A 10 16.04 18.59 7.17
C LYS A 10 15.07 17.59 7.79
N ILE A 11 13.81 17.61 7.35
CA ILE A 11 12.85 16.57 7.67
C ILE A 11 13.47 15.25 7.18
N GLU A 12 13.83 14.35 8.10
CA GLU A 12 14.23 13.01 7.73
C GLU A 12 13.03 12.35 7.03
N ALA A 13 13.21 11.99 5.77
CA ALA A 13 12.16 11.35 5.00
C ALA A 13 11.83 9.98 5.63
N LEU A 14 10.54 9.64 5.67
CA LEU A 14 10.10 8.30 6.04
C LEU A 14 10.79 7.24 5.16
N PRO A 15 11.03 6.03 5.68
CA PRO A 15 11.60 4.95 4.90
C PRO A 15 10.72 4.66 3.67
N LYS A 16 11.32 4.68 2.49
CA LYS A 16 10.67 4.33 1.23
C LYS A 16 11.17 2.96 0.76
N ILE A 17 10.23 2.07 0.47
CA ILE A 17 10.47 0.78 -0.16
C ILE A 17 9.77 0.78 -1.52
N SER A 18 10.41 0.24 -2.54
CA SER A 18 9.84 0.14 -3.90
C SER A 18 10.05 -1.27 -4.42
N TYR A 19 9.10 -1.74 -5.22
CA TYR A 19 9.07 -3.08 -5.80
C TYR A 19 8.52 -2.97 -7.24
N ALA A 20 8.80 -3.97 -8.08
CA ALA A 20 8.46 -3.91 -9.50
C ALA A 20 7.11 -4.57 -9.80
N GLU A 21 6.94 -5.84 -9.43
CA GLU A 21 5.71 -6.61 -9.71
C GLU A 21 5.07 -7.12 -8.41
N GLN A 22 5.88 -7.67 -7.51
CA GLN A 22 5.43 -8.19 -6.23
C GLN A 22 6.51 -8.08 -5.17
N MET A 23 6.09 -8.06 -3.91
CA MET A 23 6.98 -8.10 -2.75
C MET A 23 6.35 -8.91 -1.62
N ASN A 24 7.14 -9.76 -0.97
CA ASN A 24 6.77 -10.37 0.30
C ASN A 24 7.43 -9.63 1.45
N LEU A 25 6.64 -9.24 2.46
CA LEU A 25 7.13 -8.79 3.75
C LEU A 25 6.76 -9.81 4.81
N TYR A 26 7.75 -10.19 5.61
CA TYR A 26 7.57 -11.11 6.73
C TYR A 26 7.64 -10.29 8.02
N GLU A 27 6.52 -10.16 8.72
CA GLU A 27 6.45 -9.44 9.98
C GLU A 27 5.84 -10.34 11.05
N LEU A 28 6.56 -10.53 12.16
CA LEU A 28 6.15 -11.39 13.27
C LEU A 28 5.73 -12.80 12.80
N ASP A 29 4.45 -13.13 12.93
CA ASP A 29 3.85 -14.38 12.49
C ASP A 29 2.90 -14.16 11.31
N GLU A 30 3.07 -13.10 10.51
CA GLU A 30 2.28 -12.81 9.32
C GLU A 30 3.16 -12.70 8.07
N THR A 31 2.56 -12.98 6.91
CA THR A 31 3.17 -12.73 5.59
C THR A 31 2.28 -11.78 4.81
N LEU A 32 2.82 -10.61 4.49
CA LEU A 32 2.19 -9.63 3.63
C LEU A 32 2.68 -9.86 2.21
N LEU A 33 1.77 -10.23 1.31
CA LEU A 33 2.03 -10.27 -0.12
C LEU A 33 1.51 -8.96 -0.73
N ILE A 34 2.43 -8.16 -1.25
CA ILE A 34 2.12 -6.91 -1.95
C ILE A 34 2.19 -7.21 -3.45
N LEU A 35 1.10 -6.95 -4.16
CA LEU A 35 0.97 -7.16 -5.61
C LEU A 35 0.76 -5.82 -6.29
N HIS A 36 1.53 -5.56 -7.34
CA HIS A 36 1.25 -4.46 -8.24
C HIS A 36 0.04 -4.82 -9.11
N LEU A 37 -0.94 -3.92 -9.19
CA LEU A 37 -2.10 -4.14 -10.05
C LEU A 37 -1.93 -3.36 -11.35
N ASP A 38 -1.60 -4.10 -12.42
CA ASP A 38 -1.55 -3.53 -13.76
C ASP A 38 -2.91 -2.91 -14.12
N ASN A 39 -2.89 -1.72 -14.73
CA ASN A 39 -4.07 -1.07 -15.31
C ASN A 39 -5.15 -0.64 -14.29
N ALA A 40 -4.75 -0.42 -13.03
CA ALA A 40 -5.56 0.22 -12.01
C ALA A 40 -5.58 1.77 -12.19
N HIS A 41 -6.20 2.52 -11.26
CA HIS A 41 -6.41 3.96 -11.46
C HIS A 41 -5.12 4.79 -11.34
N THR A 42 -4.09 4.26 -10.70
CA THR A 42 -2.73 4.80 -10.74
C THR A 42 -1.73 3.71 -11.10
N ASP A 43 -0.66 4.08 -11.81
CA ASP A 43 0.49 3.21 -12.11
C ASP A 43 1.24 2.77 -10.83
N GLU A 44 0.80 3.18 -9.64
CA GLU A 44 1.36 2.81 -8.34
C GLU A 44 0.36 2.03 -7.46
N ASP A 45 -0.80 1.64 -7.99
CA ASP A 45 -1.80 0.89 -7.23
C ASP A 45 -1.26 -0.48 -6.84
N SER A 46 -1.50 -0.80 -5.57
CA SER A 46 -0.96 -1.98 -4.90
C SER A 46 -2.07 -2.65 -4.09
N VAL A 47 -2.12 -3.97 -4.14
CA VAL A 47 -2.97 -4.79 -3.26
C VAL A 47 -2.09 -5.41 -2.18
N ILE A 48 -2.55 -5.40 -0.94
CA ILE A 48 -1.85 -6.04 0.17
C ILE A 48 -2.69 -7.22 0.67
N CYS A 49 -2.13 -8.42 0.60
CA CYS A 49 -2.75 -9.64 1.10
C CYS A 49 -2.07 -10.06 2.42
N PHE A 50 -2.86 -10.26 3.46
CA PHE A 50 -2.45 -10.89 4.72
C PHE A 50 -2.68 -12.39 4.58
N VAL A 51 -1.62 -13.14 4.28
CA VAL A 51 -1.73 -14.52 3.81
C VAL A 51 -2.29 -15.45 4.88
N LYS A 52 -1.88 -15.33 6.14
CA LYS A 52 -2.38 -16.21 7.21
C LYS A 52 -3.73 -15.78 7.73
N GLN A 53 -4.00 -14.48 7.76
CA GLN A 53 -5.32 -13.94 8.11
C GLN A 53 -6.38 -14.13 7.01
N ASP A 54 -5.99 -14.53 5.80
CA ASP A 54 -6.88 -14.71 4.64
C ASP A 54 -7.63 -13.41 4.26
N VAL A 55 -6.99 -12.26 4.44
CA VAL A 55 -7.60 -10.95 4.16
C VAL A 55 -6.86 -10.27 3.02
N MET A 56 -7.60 -9.80 2.03
CA MET A 56 -7.11 -8.88 1.00
C MET A 56 -7.53 -7.46 1.33
N ASN A 57 -6.55 -6.55 1.34
CA ASN A 57 -6.77 -5.11 1.46
C ASN A 57 -6.46 -4.46 0.11
N MET A 58 -7.53 -4.04 -0.58
CA MET A 58 -7.41 -3.27 -1.80
C MET A 58 -7.67 -1.80 -1.49
N GLY A 59 -6.70 -0.94 -1.77
CA GLY A 59 -6.94 0.50 -1.79
C GLY A 59 -8.04 0.81 -2.79
N ILE A 60 -9.05 1.58 -2.38
CA ILE A 60 -10.16 1.95 -3.28
C ILE A 60 -9.70 3.09 -4.21
N PRO A 61 -9.94 2.99 -5.53
CA PRO A 61 -9.64 4.08 -6.45
C PRO A 61 -10.80 5.08 -6.67
N THR A 62 -11.90 4.99 -5.95
CA THR A 62 -13.09 5.82 -6.20
C THR A 62 -13.47 6.71 -5.03
N TRP A 63 -13.66 8.00 -5.32
CA TRP A 63 -14.41 8.93 -4.48
C TRP A 63 -15.80 8.37 -4.08
N PRO A 64 -16.33 8.64 -2.86
CA PRO A 64 -15.74 9.41 -1.79
C PRO A 64 -14.74 8.59 -0.96
N ILE A 65 -13.66 9.26 -0.59
CA ILE A 65 -12.44 8.75 0.03
C ILE A 65 -12.75 8.15 1.41
N ASP A 66 -12.01 7.11 1.80
CA ASP A 66 -11.98 6.44 3.13
C ASP A 66 -12.77 5.14 3.32
N THR A 67 -13.04 4.36 2.27
CA THR A 67 -13.48 2.97 2.48
C THR A 67 -12.31 2.02 2.22
N LEU A 68 -11.87 1.31 3.25
CA LEU A 68 -11.04 0.12 3.08
C LEU A 68 -12.00 -1.05 2.83
N ILE A 69 -11.90 -1.69 1.67
CA ILE A 69 -12.62 -2.94 1.42
C ILE A 69 -11.69 -4.08 1.85
N SER A 70 -12.05 -4.71 2.95
CA SER A 70 -11.47 -6.00 3.35
C SER A 70 -12.40 -7.10 2.87
N ILE A 71 -11.88 -7.96 1.99
CA ILE A 71 -12.57 -9.18 1.54
C ILE A 71 -11.69 -10.38 1.84
N SER A 72 -12.30 -11.54 2.06
CA SER A 72 -11.54 -12.79 2.13
C SER A 72 -10.83 -13.03 0.79
N LEU A 73 -9.64 -13.64 0.83
CA LEU A 73 -8.90 -14.00 -0.38
C LEU A 73 -9.72 -14.91 -1.30
N MET A 74 -10.54 -15.79 -0.72
CA MET A 74 -11.43 -16.69 -1.48
C MET A 74 -12.51 -15.93 -2.26
N GLU A 75 -13.07 -14.87 -1.67
CA GLU A 75 -14.04 -13.98 -2.34
C GLU A 75 -13.37 -13.17 -3.45
N ALA A 76 -12.13 -12.70 -3.22
CA ALA A 76 -11.36 -11.96 -4.22
C ALA A 76 -11.10 -12.79 -5.49
N VAL A 77 -10.71 -14.06 -5.30
CA VAL A 77 -10.50 -15.01 -6.41
C VAL A 77 -11.80 -15.28 -7.18
N LEU A 78 -12.94 -15.36 -6.49
CA LEU A 78 -14.25 -15.53 -7.14
C LEU A 78 -14.65 -14.31 -7.98
N MET A 79 -14.18 -13.11 -7.62
CA MET A 79 -14.43 -11.87 -8.34
C MET A 79 -13.45 -11.64 -9.50
N GLY A 80 -12.43 -12.49 -9.65
CA GLY A 80 -11.44 -12.41 -10.73
C GLY A 80 -10.36 -11.34 -10.54
N PHE A 81 -10.08 -10.98 -9.29
CA PHE A 81 -8.88 -10.22 -8.92
C PHE A 81 -7.65 -11.13 -8.85
#